data_AF-A3TMS6-F1
#
_entry.id   AF-A3TMS6-F1
#
_cell.length_a   1.000
_cell.length_b   1.000
_cell.length_c   1.000
_cell.angle_alpha   90.00
_cell.angle_beta   90.00
_cell.angle_gamma   90.00
#
_symmetry.space_group_name_H-M   'P 1'
#
loop_
_entity.id
_entity.type
_entity.pdbx_description
1 polymer ?
#
loop_
_entity_poly.entity_id
_entity_poly.type
_entity_poly.pdbx_seq_one_letter_code
_entity_poly.pdbx_strand_id
1 'polypeptide(L)'
;MAGKAQLGVSAPLVDNADLSRLRTTLDKAKWFTPLERRVPIGKPTKDLLRIPTRDAQKLLGDVVRLVADLPRGTTPVLVWQQGASELEVDTAATAIACDEGLVTMSVTVSCDQLDKPAEVSVPFAVGTVDAPTGLVMSTFTRPNGPPIVVDLWSDAITAFAWESLVELARRTCAQLGRDTQSRALIPGGIAAAQGVLLIQPMSRTAAMRG
;
A
#
# COMPACT_ATOMS: atom_id res chain seq x y z
N MET A 1 -7.82 3.33 47.73
CA MET A 1 -8.74 3.59 46.61
C MET A 1 -7.90 3.87 45.36
N ALA A 2 -7.84 2.92 44.44
CA ALA A 2 -7.02 3.00 43.23
C ALA A 2 -7.80 3.73 42.13
N GLY A 3 -7.26 4.86 41.65
CA GLY A 3 -7.81 5.61 40.52
C GLY A 3 -7.59 4.86 39.21
N LYS A 4 -8.67 4.65 38.45
CA LYS A 4 -8.64 4.11 37.09
C LYS A 4 -7.92 5.12 36.18
N ALA A 5 -6.74 4.77 35.67
CA ALA A 5 -6.10 5.50 34.60
C ALA A 5 -6.90 5.29 33.29
N GLN A 6 -7.50 6.37 32.78
CA GLN A 6 -8.09 6.39 31.44
C GLN A 6 -7.00 6.20 30.39
N LEU A 7 -7.21 5.23 29.50
CA LEU A 7 -6.40 5.02 28.30
C LEU A 7 -6.50 6.26 27.42
N GLY A 8 -5.42 7.04 27.35
CA GLY A 8 -5.31 8.20 26.48
C GLY A 8 -5.49 7.80 25.02
N VAL A 9 -6.52 8.34 24.38
CA VAL A 9 -6.69 8.33 22.93
C VAL A 9 -5.62 9.26 22.37
N SER A 10 -4.60 8.69 21.73
CA SER A 10 -3.64 9.45 20.92
C SER A 10 -4.41 10.30 19.92
N ALA A 11 -4.01 11.57 19.78
CA ALA A 11 -4.57 12.50 18.80
C ALA A 11 -4.69 11.83 17.41
N PRO A 12 -5.82 11.97 16.70
CA PRO A 12 -5.94 11.45 15.36
C PRO A 12 -4.97 12.23 14.48
N LEU A 13 -4.04 11.52 13.81
CA LEU A 13 -3.52 11.99 12.54
C LEU A 13 -4.76 12.35 11.71
N VAL A 14 -4.84 13.58 11.20
CA VAL A 14 -5.87 13.97 10.24
C VAL A 14 -5.62 13.11 9.00
N ASP A 15 -6.25 11.94 8.97
CA ASP A 15 -6.03 10.91 7.98
C ASP A 15 -7.01 11.18 6.85
N ASN A 16 -6.51 11.77 5.76
CA ASN A 16 -7.29 11.98 4.54
C ASN A 16 -7.82 10.64 3.97
N ALA A 17 -7.21 9.51 4.35
CA ALA A 17 -7.73 8.16 4.10
C ALA A 17 -9.02 7.88 4.88
N ASP A 18 -10.04 7.37 4.21
CA ASP A 18 -11.18 6.75 4.88
C ASP A 18 -10.82 5.37 5.46
N LEU A 19 -10.08 5.37 6.57
CA LEU A 19 -9.75 4.14 7.30
C LEU A 19 -10.99 3.34 7.71
N SER A 20 -12.18 3.96 7.77
CA SER A 20 -13.40 3.26 8.10
C SER A 20 -13.86 2.36 6.96
N ARG A 21 -13.66 2.75 5.69
CA ARG A 21 -13.92 1.90 4.52
C ARG A 21 -12.92 0.77 4.39
N LEU A 22 -11.63 1.06 4.59
CA LEU A 22 -10.59 0.04 4.63
C LEU A 22 -10.92 -1.01 5.70
N ARG A 23 -11.24 -0.57 6.92
CA ARG A 23 -11.65 -1.45 8.01
C ARG A 23 -12.92 -2.22 7.68
N THR A 24 -13.94 -1.58 7.13
CA THR A 24 -15.19 -2.24 6.72
C THR A 24 -14.93 -3.33 5.68
N THR A 25 -14.01 -3.08 4.75
CA THR A 25 -13.62 -4.06 3.72
C THR A 25 -12.94 -5.27 4.36
N LEU A 26 -12.02 -5.04 5.30
CA LEU A 26 -11.34 -6.10 6.04
C LEU A 26 -12.28 -6.89 6.96
N ASP A 27 -13.18 -6.21 7.68
CA ASP A 27 -14.15 -6.87 8.58
C ASP A 27 -15.12 -7.80 7.83
N LYS A 28 -15.36 -7.53 6.54
CA LYS A 28 -16.18 -8.37 5.66
C LYS A 28 -15.38 -9.45 4.93
N ALA A 29 -14.05 -9.40 4.97
CA ALA A 29 -13.19 -10.28 4.21
C ALA A 29 -13.03 -11.63 4.90
N LYS A 30 -13.39 -12.71 4.20
CA LYS A 30 -13.26 -14.09 4.73
C LYS A 30 -11.81 -14.53 4.97
N TRP A 31 -10.85 -13.93 4.25
CA TRP A 31 -9.42 -14.21 4.37
C TRP A 31 -8.75 -13.43 5.51
N PHE A 32 -9.46 -12.48 6.12
CA PHE A 32 -8.92 -11.61 7.15
C PHE A 32 -9.48 -11.98 8.52
N THR A 33 -8.59 -12.29 9.46
CA THR A 33 -8.96 -12.51 10.86
C THR A 33 -7.92 -11.82 11.73
N PRO A 34 -8.30 -10.78 12.49
CA PRO A 34 -7.39 -10.12 13.41
C PRO A 34 -6.77 -11.12 14.40
N LEU A 35 -5.49 -10.91 14.71
CA LEU A 35 -4.79 -11.73 15.69
C LEU A 35 -5.31 -11.46 17.08
N GLU A 36 -5.73 -12.51 17.77
CA GLU A 36 -6.13 -12.46 19.18
C GLU A 36 -4.92 -12.28 20.09
N ARG A 37 -3.78 -12.88 19.72
CA ARG A 37 -2.54 -12.86 20.49
C ARG A 37 -1.60 -11.77 19.99
N ARG A 38 -0.97 -11.09 20.95
CA ARG A 38 0.04 -10.07 20.67
C ARG A 38 1.32 -10.72 20.14
N VAL A 39 1.95 -10.07 19.17
CA VAL A 39 3.22 -10.52 18.60
C VAL A 39 4.38 -10.03 19.48
N PRO A 40 5.33 -10.90 19.90
CA PRO A 40 6.52 -10.46 20.64
C PRO A 40 7.35 -9.46 19.82
N ILE A 41 8.04 -8.53 20.49
CA ILE A 41 8.88 -7.48 19.86
C ILE A 41 9.94 -8.10 18.93
N GLY A 42 10.12 -7.49 17.75
CA GLY A 42 11.09 -7.91 16.73
C GLY A 42 10.78 -9.27 16.08
N LYS A 43 9.60 -9.84 16.29
CA LYS A 43 9.20 -11.13 15.70
C LYS A 43 8.19 -10.94 14.56
N PRO A 44 8.30 -11.74 13.49
CA PRO A 44 7.25 -11.87 12.50
C PRO A 44 6.04 -12.64 13.06
N THR A 45 4.89 -12.50 12.42
CA THR A 45 3.76 -13.43 12.60
C THR A 45 4.13 -14.80 12.06
N LYS A 46 3.48 -15.85 12.57
CA LYS A 46 3.70 -17.21 12.10
C LYS A 46 3.29 -17.37 10.63
N ASP A 47 2.15 -16.79 10.28
CA ASP A 47 1.56 -16.93 8.96
C ASP A 47 1.69 -15.62 8.17
N LEU A 48 1.90 -15.76 6.86
CA LEU A 48 1.77 -14.67 5.91
C LEU A 48 0.31 -14.24 5.81
N LEU A 49 0.08 -12.93 5.70
CA LEU A 49 -1.22 -12.42 5.30
C LEU A 49 -1.38 -12.61 3.80
N ARG A 50 -2.41 -13.38 3.41
CA ARG A 50 -2.72 -13.71 2.01
C ARG A 50 -3.93 -12.90 1.56
N ILE A 51 -3.70 -11.91 0.70
CA ILE A 51 -4.73 -11.00 0.20
C ILE A 51 -5.03 -11.36 -1.25
N PRO A 52 -6.22 -11.90 -1.58
CA PRO A 52 -6.62 -12.09 -2.97
C PRO A 52 -6.51 -10.77 -3.75
N THR A 53 -5.95 -10.78 -4.96
CA THR A 53 -5.72 -9.55 -5.75
C THR A 53 -6.99 -8.71 -5.92
N ARG A 54 -8.16 -9.36 -6.06
CA ARG A 54 -9.45 -8.66 -6.11
C ARG A 54 -9.72 -7.81 -4.86
N ASP A 55 -9.36 -8.31 -3.68
CA ASP A 55 -9.55 -7.58 -2.44
C ASP A 55 -8.41 -6.58 -2.21
N ALA A 56 -7.18 -6.89 -2.64
CA ALA A 56 -6.09 -5.91 -2.69
C ALA A 56 -6.49 -4.69 -3.54
N GLN A 57 -7.10 -4.90 -4.71
CA GLN A 57 -7.63 -3.83 -5.57
C GLN A 57 -8.68 -2.97 -4.86
N LYS A 58 -9.57 -3.57 -4.07
CA LYS A 58 -10.58 -2.80 -3.30
C LYS A 58 -9.92 -1.93 -2.23
N LEU A 59 -8.95 -2.50 -1.50
CA LEU A 59 -8.20 -1.78 -0.47
C LEU A 59 -7.34 -0.67 -1.09
N LEU A 60 -6.80 -0.91 -2.28
CA LEU A 60 -5.95 0.02 -3.01
C LEU A 60 -6.66 1.34 -3.29
N GLY A 61 -7.96 1.31 -3.64
CA GLY A 61 -8.71 2.53 -3.98
C GLY A 61 -8.72 3.60 -2.88
N ASP A 62 -8.78 3.20 -1.60
CA ASP A 62 -8.67 4.15 -0.49
C ASP A 62 -7.22 4.57 -0.21
N VAL A 63 -6.26 3.66 -0.45
CA VAL A 63 -4.83 3.89 -0.24
C VAL A 63 -4.25 4.87 -1.25
N VAL A 64 -4.55 4.72 -2.53
CA VAL A 64 -4.02 5.62 -3.58
C VAL A 64 -4.49 7.06 -3.38
N ARG A 65 -5.72 7.24 -2.88
CA ARG A 65 -6.22 8.57 -2.50
C ARG A 65 -5.44 9.17 -1.34
N LEU A 66 -5.10 8.36 -0.34
CA LEU A 66 -4.26 8.81 0.76
C LEU A 66 -2.86 9.20 0.28
N VAL A 67 -2.23 8.35 -0.53
CA VAL A 67 -0.87 8.58 -1.04
C VAL A 67 -0.82 9.83 -1.92
N ALA A 68 -1.87 10.05 -2.70
CA ALA A 68 -2.05 11.25 -3.51
C ALA A 68 -2.51 12.50 -2.72
N ASP A 69 -2.69 12.37 -1.39
CA ASP A 69 -3.25 13.40 -0.52
C ASP A 69 -4.59 13.99 -1.00
N LEU A 70 -5.41 13.15 -1.65
CA LEU A 70 -6.72 13.56 -2.16
C LEU A 70 -7.74 13.66 -1.02
N PRO A 71 -8.36 14.84 -0.79
CA PRO A 71 -9.40 14.97 0.22
C PRO A 71 -10.60 14.07 -0.09
N ARG A 72 -11.34 13.66 0.94
CA ARG A 72 -12.52 12.81 0.76
C ARG A 72 -13.61 13.53 -0.03
N GLY A 73 -14.33 12.78 -0.86
CA GLY A 73 -15.46 13.30 -1.65
C GLY A 73 -15.07 14.17 -2.84
N THR A 74 -13.77 14.37 -3.09
CA THR A 74 -13.25 15.03 -4.29
C THR A 74 -13.11 14.05 -5.46
N THR A 75 -12.97 14.59 -6.66
CA THR A 75 -12.63 13.82 -7.86
C THR A 75 -11.39 12.93 -7.62
N PRO A 76 -11.33 11.71 -8.17
CA PRO A 76 -10.14 10.86 -8.09
C PRO A 76 -9.01 11.32 -9.03
N VAL A 77 -9.23 12.39 -9.78
CA VAL A 77 -8.28 12.94 -10.74
C VAL A 77 -7.45 14.04 -10.09
N LEU A 78 -6.14 13.98 -10.30
CA LEU A 78 -5.19 15.03 -9.92
C LEU A 78 -4.29 15.36 -11.10
N VAL A 79 -3.65 16.53 -11.05
CA VAL A 79 -2.70 16.96 -12.09
C VAL A 79 -1.33 17.14 -11.43
N TRP A 80 -0.35 16.39 -11.92
CA TRP A 80 1.05 16.63 -11.61
C TRP A 80 1.61 17.67 -12.57
N GLN A 81 2.52 18.51 -12.06
CA GLN A 81 3.13 19.59 -12.82
C GLN A 81 4.65 19.55 -12.70
N GLN A 82 5.34 19.73 -13.83
CA GLN A 82 6.78 19.84 -13.90
C GLN A 82 7.13 20.88 -14.97
N GLY A 83 7.49 22.09 -14.53
CA GLY A 83 7.69 23.22 -15.45
C GLY A 83 6.39 23.58 -16.16
N ALA A 84 6.38 23.50 -17.48
CA ALA A 84 5.20 23.75 -18.31
C ALA A 84 4.42 22.46 -18.69
N SER A 85 4.89 21.29 -18.22
CA SER A 85 4.27 20.00 -18.51
C SER A 85 3.28 19.64 -17.41
N GLU A 86 2.13 19.12 -17.82
CA GLU A 86 1.08 18.63 -16.94
C GLU A 86 0.77 17.17 -17.25
N LEU A 87 0.52 16.39 -16.21
CA LEU A 87 0.07 15.01 -16.32
C LEU A 87 -1.14 14.82 -15.42
N GLU A 88 -2.28 14.55 -16.02
CA GLU A 88 -3.46 14.11 -15.30
C GLU A 88 -3.28 12.65 -14.87
N VAL A 89 -3.59 12.35 -13.62
CA VAL A 89 -3.51 11.00 -13.02
C VAL A 89 -4.87 10.64 -12.45
N ASP A 90 -5.46 9.54 -12.94
CA ASP A 90 -6.69 8.98 -12.41
C ASP A 90 -6.39 7.93 -11.33
N THR A 91 -6.54 8.33 -10.07
CA THR A 91 -6.31 7.43 -8.93
C THR A 91 -7.37 6.33 -8.82
N ALA A 92 -8.59 6.53 -9.32
CA ALA A 92 -9.64 5.50 -9.27
C ALA A 92 -9.40 4.39 -10.30
N ALA A 93 -8.70 4.71 -11.39
CA ALA A 93 -8.27 3.75 -12.40
C ALA A 93 -6.85 3.18 -12.13
N THR A 94 -6.31 3.37 -10.93
CA THR A 94 -5.07 2.69 -10.51
C THR A 94 -5.37 1.22 -10.17
N ALA A 95 -4.59 0.30 -10.74
CA ALA A 95 -4.80 -1.13 -10.59
C ALA A 95 -3.58 -1.88 -10.03
N ILE A 96 -3.84 -3.04 -9.43
CA ILE A 96 -2.83 -3.98 -8.94
C ILE A 96 -3.06 -5.37 -9.52
N ALA A 97 -2.00 -5.98 -10.04
CA ALA A 97 -1.95 -7.37 -10.44
C ALA A 97 -0.84 -8.12 -9.68
N CYS A 98 -1.03 -9.41 -9.43
CA CYS A 98 -0.07 -10.26 -8.74
C CYS A 98 0.19 -11.54 -9.52
N ASP A 99 1.47 -11.79 -9.77
CA ASP A 99 2.02 -13.03 -10.31
C ASP A 99 3.12 -13.52 -9.34
N GLU A 100 3.70 -14.70 -9.59
CA GLU A 100 4.78 -15.23 -8.76
C GLU A 100 6.00 -14.29 -8.75
N GLY A 101 6.32 -13.76 -7.56
CA GLY A 101 7.45 -12.83 -7.38
C GLY A 101 7.26 -11.46 -8.03
N LEU A 102 6.05 -11.13 -8.51
CA LEU A 102 5.79 -9.90 -9.24
C LEU A 102 4.49 -9.23 -8.79
N VAL A 103 4.57 -7.94 -8.45
CA VAL A 103 3.42 -7.07 -8.30
C VAL A 103 3.48 -6.01 -9.38
N THR A 104 2.45 -5.90 -10.22
CA THR A 104 2.35 -4.84 -11.22
C THR A 104 1.34 -3.81 -10.77
N MET A 105 1.79 -2.56 -10.60
CA MET A 105 0.94 -1.41 -10.36
C MET A 105 0.69 -0.68 -11.68
N SER A 106 -0.56 -0.47 -12.04
CA SER A 106 -0.93 0.23 -13.28
C SER A 106 -1.54 1.58 -12.92
N VAL A 107 -1.01 2.66 -13.48
CA VAL A 107 -1.47 4.04 -13.24
C VAL A 107 -2.04 4.58 -14.54
N THR A 108 -3.31 5.02 -14.52
CA THR A 108 -3.95 5.62 -15.68
C THR A 108 -3.67 7.11 -15.70
N VAL A 109 -3.21 7.61 -16.83
CA VAL A 109 -2.78 9.00 -17.01
C VAL A 109 -3.31 9.60 -18.31
N SER A 110 -3.42 10.92 -18.37
CA SER A 110 -3.76 11.65 -19.59
C SER A 110 -2.96 12.96 -19.68
N CYS A 111 -2.71 13.45 -20.89
CA CYS A 111 -2.18 14.78 -21.16
C CYS A 111 -2.60 15.21 -22.57
N ASP A 112 -2.37 16.48 -22.91
CA ASP A 112 -2.72 17.07 -24.21
C ASP A 112 -1.97 16.43 -25.41
N GLN A 113 -0.85 15.77 -25.14
CA GLN A 113 -0.05 15.06 -26.15
C GLN A 113 -0.49 13.60 -26.35
N LEU A 114 -1.48 13.11 -25.62
CA LEU A 114 -2.06 11.77 -25.77
C LEU A 114 -3.47 11.86 -26.39
N ASP A 115 -3.74 11.05 -27.40
CA ASP A 115 -5.07 10.99 -28.04
C ASP A 115 -6.18 10.47 -27.11
N LYS A 116 -5.79 9.71 -26.07
CA LYS A 116 -6.68 9.08 -25.08
C LYS A 116 -5.91 8.78 -23.79
N PRO A 117 -6.60 8.56 -22.66
CA PRO A 117 -5.95 8.08 -21.44
C PRO A 117 -5.14 6.81 -21.71
N ALA A 118 -3.96 6.73 -21.10
CA ALA A 118 -3.02 5.63 -21.25
C ALA A 118 -2.69 5.02 -19.89
N GLU A 119 -2.41 3.72 -19.89
CA GLU A 119 -1.93 3.02 -18.71
C GLU A 119 -0.40 3.00 -18.70
N VAL A 120 0.20 3.32 -17.55
CA VAL A 120 1.62 3.12 -17.26
C VAL A 120 1.76 2.00 -16.23
N SER A 121 2.39 0.90 -16.61
CA SER A 121 2.59 -0.27 -15.75
C SER A 121 3.97 -0.24 -15.10
N VAL A 122 4.01 -0.30 -13.77
CA VAL A 122 5.20 -0.34 -12.92
C VAL A 122 5.33 -1.73 -12.30
N PRO A 123 6.17 -2.62 -12.87
CA PRO A 123 6.40 -3.94 -12.31
C PRO A 123 7.39 -3.88 -11.14
N PHE A 124 7.01 -4.41 -9.99
CA PHE A 124 7.87 -4.59 -8.82
C PHE A 124 8.19 -6.07 -8.64
N ALA A 125 9.47 -6.41 -8.80
CA ALA A 125 9.99 -7.69 -8.34
C ALA A 125 9.96 -7.72 -6.81
N VAL A 126 9.29 -8.72 -6.26
CA VAL A 126 9.07 -8.94 -4.82
C VAL A 126 9.43 -10.39 -4.45
N GLY A 127 9.29 -10.76 -3.17
CA GLY A 127 9.50 -12.14 -2.76
C GLY A 127 8.45 -13.11 -3.33
N THR A 128 8.70 -14.41 -3.16
CA THR A 128 7.72 -15.47 -3.48
C THR A 128 7.10 -16.04 -2.21
N VAL A 129 6.18 -17.00 -2.33
CA VAL A 129 5.60 -17.71 -1.17
C VAL A 129 6.69 -18.41 -0.35
N ASP A 130 7.64 -19.05 -1.03
CA ASP A 130 8.68 -19.88 -0.41
C ASP A 130 9.89 -19.06 0.02
N ALA A 131 10.08 -17.88 -0.58
CA ALA A 131 11.13 -16.94 -0.26
C ALA A 131 10.58 -15.51 -0.15
N PRO A 132 9.78 -15.22 0.89
CA PRO A 132 9.38 -13.84 1.15
C PRO A 132 10.64 -13.03 1.47
N THR A 133 10.87 -11.96 0.70
CA THR A 133 11.98 -11.05 0.93
C THR A 133 11.58 -10.04 2.00
N GLY A 134 12.57 -9.31 2.55
CA GLY A 134 12.27 -8.10 3.32
C GLY A 134 11.50 -7.06 2.48
N LEU A 135 11.36 -5.83 2.97
CA LEU A 135 10.81 -4.70 2.17
C LEU A 135 11.71 -4.26 1.00
N VAL A 136 12.49 -5.18 0.44
CA VAL A 136 13.25 -4.99 -0.78
C VAL A 136 12.33 -5.31 -1.94
N MET A 137 12.07 -4.30 -2.77
CA MET A 137 11.41 -4.46 -4.06
C MET A 137 12.28 -3.75 -5.10
N SER A 138 12.27 -4.25 -6.34
CA SER A 138 13.02 -3.64 -7.45
C SER A 138 12.10 -3.41 -8.63
N THR A 139 12.35 -2.37 -9.41
CA THR A 139 11.60 -2.04 -10.62
C THR A 139 12.54 -1.51 -11.69
N PHE A 140 12.04 -1.37 -12.92
CA PHE A 140 12.77 -0.74 -14.00
C PHE A 140 12.84 0.77 -13.78
N THR A 141 13.95 1.38 -14.20
CA THR A 141 14.09 2.85 -14.21
C THR A 141 13.09 3.52 -15.15
N ARG A 142 12.63 2.79 -16.17
CA ARG A 142 11.60 3.21 -17.12
C ARG A 142 10.45 2.21 -17.09
N PRO A 143 9.27 2.57 -16.55
CA PRO A 143 8.10 1.71 -16.57
C PRO A 143 7.52 1.60 -17.99
N ASN A 144 6.59 0.66 -18.17
CA ASN A 144 5.98 0.41 -19.46
C ASN A 144 4.84 1.41 -19.71
N GLY A 145 4.96 2.27 -20.73
CA GLY A 145 3.95 3.26 -21.08
C GLY A 145 4.35 4.10 -22.30
N PRO A 146 3.52 5.07 -22.71
CA PRO A 146 3.85 5.96 -23.82
C PRO A 146 5.16 6.72 -23.55
N PRO A 147 6.11 6.78 -24.51
CA PRO A 147 7.39 7.46 -24.33
C PRO A 147 7.27 8.88 -23.80
N ILE A 148 6.31 9.65 -24.34
CA ILE A 148 6.05 11.03 -23.94
C ILE A 148 5.72 11.19 -22.45
N VAL A 149 5.14 10.16 -21.83
CA VAL A 149 4.87 10.13 -20.39
C VAL A 149 6.08 9.64 -19.63
N VAL A 150 6.59 8.45 -19.97
CA VAL A 150 7.60 7.79 -19.13
C VAL A 150 8.94 8.53 -19.17
N ASP A 151 9.27 9.23 -20.25
CA ASP A 151 10.55 9.94 -20.35
C ASP A 151 10.63 11.14 -19.38
N LEU A 152 9.49 11.71 -18.97
CA LEU A 152 9.42 12.83 -18.02
C LEU A 152 8.96 12.40 -16.63
N TRP A 153 8.02 11.46 -16.53
CA TRP A 153 7.27 11.18 -15.31
C TRP A 153 7.60 9.85 -14.65
N SER A 154 8.58 9.09 -15.15
CA SER A 154 8.94 7.76 -14.61
C SER A 154 9.13 7.76 -13.09
N ASP A 155 9.90 8.71 -12.56
CA ASP A 155 10.22 8.78 -11.14
C ASP A 155 8.96 9.02 -10.29
N ALA A 156 8.11 9.97 -10.70
CA ALA A 156 6.88 10.29 -10.00
C ALA A 156 5.87 9.12 -10.03
N ILE A 157 5.67 8.50 -11.19
CA ILE A 157 4.78 7.34 -11.34
C ILE A 157 5.29 6.16 -10.52
N THR A 158 6.60 5.91 -10.56
CA THR A 158 7.23 4.82 -9.81
C THR A 158 7.12 5.06 -8.31
N ALA A 159 7.39 6.28 -7.83
CA ALA A 159 7.27 6.64 -6.43
C ALA A 159 5.82 6.51 -5.93
N PHE A 160 4.85 6.98 -6.71
CA PHE A 160 3.44 6.85 -6.39
C PHE A 160 3.00 5.37 -6.29
N ALA A 161 3.40 4.56 -7.27
CA ALA A 161 3.11 3.13 -7.30
C ALA A 161 3.76 2.38 -6.13
N TRP A 162 5.02 2.69 -5.83
CA TRP A 162 5.77 2.14 -4.70
C TRP A 162 5.11 2.48 -3.37
N GLU A 163 4.85 3.76 -3.11
CA GLU A 163 4.27 4.23 -1.86
C GLU A 163 2.86 3.65 -1.68
N SER A 164 2.08 3.55 -2.74
CA SER A 164 0.76 2.89 -2.71
C SER A 164 0.83 1.42 -2.29
N LEU A 165 1.79 0.65 -2.80
CA LEU A 165 1.98 -0.75 -2.41
C LEU A 165 2.44 -0.88 -0.95
N VAL A 166 3.41 -0.07 -0.53
CA VAL A 166 3.93 -0.07 0.84
C VAL A 166 2.85 0.36 1.84
N GLU A 167 2.10 1.40 1.52
CA GLU A 167 1.05 1.93 2.38
C GLU A 167 -0.12 0.94 2.51
N LEU A 168 -0.49 0.25 1.42
CA LEU A 168 -1.45 -0.84 1.47
C LEU A 168 -1.00 -1.95 2.41
N ALA A 169 0.27 -2.35 2.31
CA ALA A 169 0.83 -3.37 3.20
C ALA A 169 0.85 -2.91 4.67
N ARG A 170 1.22 -1.64 4.92
CA ARG A 170 1.28 -1.03 6.24
C ARG A 170 -0.08 -0.95 6.91
N ARG A 171 -1.08 -0.45 6.19
CA ARG A 171 -2.45 -0.32 6.71
C ARG A 171 -3.05 -1.68 7.02
N THR A 172 -2.83 -2.66 6.15
CA THR A 172 -3.37 -4.01 6.38
C THR A 172 -2.71 -4.69 7.58
N CYS A 173 -1.38 -4.60 7.72
CA CYS A 173 -0.68 -5.08 8.93
C CYS A 173 -1.18 -4.38 10.20
N ALA A 174 -1.39 -3.06 10.12
CA ALA A 174 -1.88 -2.29 11.26
C ALA A 174 -3.29 -2.67 11.68
N GLN A 175 -4.12 -3.21 10.79
CA GLN A 175 -5.43 -3.75 11.16
C GLN A 175 -5.35 -5.20 11.66
N LEU A 176 -4.35 -5.97 11.21
CA LEU A 176 -4.21 -7.37 11.59
C LEU A 176 -3.97 -7.57 13.09
N GLY A 177 -3.20 -6.70 13.75
CA GLY A 177 -2.94 -6.90 15.17
C GLY A 177 -2.03 -5.87 15.83
N ARG A 178 -1.56 -6.24 17.03
CA ARG A 178 -0.67 -5.42 17.86
C ARG A 178 0.47 -6.26 18.42
N ASP A 179 1.58 -5.61 18.73
CA ASP A 179 2.68 -6.22 19.47
C ASP A 179 2.44 -6.19 21.00
N THR A 180 3.36 -6.77 21.77
CA THR A 180 3.29 -6.77 23.24
C THR A 180 3.31 -5.38 23.86
N GLN A 181 3.79 -4.36 23.14
CA GLN A 181 3.77 -2.94 23.53
C GLN A 181 2.53 -2.18 23.03
N SER A 182 1.51 -2.89 22.53
CA SER A 182 0.29 -2.30 21.98
C SER A 182 0.51 -1.44 20.72
N ARG A 183 1.63 -1.60 20.01
CA ARG A 183 1.90 -0.92 18.74
C ARG A 183 1.33 -1.73 17.58
N ALA A 184 0.88 -1.05 16.52
CA ALA A 184 0.45 -1.69 15.28
C ALA A 184 1.57 -2.52 14.65
N LEU A 185 1.22 -3.68 14.08
CA LEU A 185 2.15 -4.45 13.26
C LEU A 185 2.53 -3.68 12.01
N ILE A 186 3.71 -3.98 11.48
CA ILE A 186 4.29 -3.39 10.28
C ILE A 186 4.58 -4.49 9.25
N PRO A 187 4.71 -4.16 7.96
CA PRO A 187 5.14 -5.14 6.97
C PRO A 187 6.64 -5.39 7.16
N GLY A 188 7.01 -6.66 7.33
CA GLY A 188 8.39 -7.13 7.35
C GLY A 188 8.87 -7.61 5.99
N GLY A 189 7.94 -7.96 5.09
CA GLY A 189 8.19 -8.43 3.75
C GLY A 189 6.96 -8.33 2.86
N ILE A 190 7.19 -8.16 1.57
CA ILE A 190 6.16 -8.19 0.53
C ILE A 190 6.56 -9.27 -0.48
N ALA A 191 5.59 -10.09 -0.85
CA ALA A 191 5.74 -11.16 -1.81
C ALA A 191 4.46 -11.29 -2.65
N ALA A 192 4.54 -12.04 -3.73
CA ALA A 192 3.38 -12.29 -4.58
C ALA A 192 3.37 -13.73 -5.13
N ALA A 193 2.15 -14.20 -5.37
CA ALA A 193 1.85 -15.41 -6.12
C ALA A 193 0.71 -15.11 -7.09
N GLN A 194 0.41 -16.04 -7.99
CA GLN A 194 -0.70 -15.89 -8.93
C GLN A 194 -2.01 -15.50 -8.24
N GLY A 195 -2.47 -14.27 -8.49
CA GLY A 195 -3.73 -13.74 -7.95
C GLY A 195 -3.74 -13.47 -6.44
N VAL A 196 -2.59 -13.44 -5.77
CA VAL A 196 -2.49 -13.21 -4.32
C VAL A 196 -1.30 -12.32 -3.98
N LEU A 197 -1.57 -11.21 -3.28
CA LEU A 197 -0.56 -10.41 -2.59
C LEU A 197 -0.26 -11.04 -1.23
N LEU A 198 1.02 -11.17 -0.89
CA LEU A 198 1.49 -11.75 0.34
C LEU A 198 2.24 -10.70 1.14
N ILE A 199 1.91 -10.59 2.41
CA ILE A 199 2.64 -9.70 3.33
C ILE A 199 3.08 -10.55 4.51
N GLN A 200 4.30 -10.31 4.99
CA GLN A 200 4.78 -10.85 6.26
C GLN A 200 4.61 -9.78 7.33
N PRO A 201 3.53 -9.78 8.13
CA PRO A 201 3.43 -8.89 9.28
C PRO A 201 4.53 -9.20 10.29
N MET A 202 5.02 -8.15 10.96
CA MET A 202 5.93 -8.28 12.08
C MET A 202 5.73 -7.15 13.10
N SER A 203 6.19 -7.39 14.32
CA SER A 203 6.33 -6.32 15.30
C SER A 203 7.61 -5.51 15.03
N ARG A 204 7.58 -4.24 15.44
CA ARG A 204 8.76 -3.37 15.34
C ARG A 204 9.86 -3.87 16.26
N THR A 205 11.11 -3.71 15.86
CA THR A 205 12.26 -3.89 16.75
C THR A 205 12.22 -2.85 17.88
N ALA A 206 12.83 -3.19 19.02
CA ALA A 206 13.09 -2.19 20.04
C ALA A 206 14.19 -1.25 19.52
N ALA A 207 14.01 0.06 19.66
CA ALA A 207 15.13 0.98 19.51
C ALA A 207 16.15 0.62 20.60
N MET A 208 17.40 0.36 20.22
CA MET A 208 18.46 0.26 21.21
C MET A 208 18.55 1.62 21.91
N ARG A 209 18.42 1.62 23.24
CA ARG A 209 18.77 2.81 24.03
C ARG A 209 20.30 2.91 23.97
N GLY A 210 20.80 3.93 23.29
CA GLY A 210 22.19 4.36 23.38
C GLY A 210 22.50 4.95 24.75
#